data_AF-A0A7C2QJU3-F1
#
_entry.id   AF-A0A7C2QJU3-F1
#
_cell.length_a   1.000
_cell.length_b   1.000
_cell.length_c   1.000
_cell.angle_alpha   90.00
_cell.angle_beta   90.00
_cell.angle_gamma   90.00
#
_symmetry.space_group_name_H-M   'P 1'
#
loop_
_entity.id
_entity.type
_entity.pdbx_description
1 polymer ?
#
loop_
_entity_poly.entity_id
_entity_poly.type
_entity_poly.pdbx_seq_one_letter_code
_entity_poly.pdbx_strand_id
1 'polypeptide(L)'
;MLEHMMMLVLQLGVIIFAAHSGGLLFKRFRMPSVLGEILAGALIGPYALGSVVLPGLPEGLFPRPGVFPISVGLYGFTTIASVLLLFLVGLKTNLRLFLQYSVPGTVVGVGGALVSFVLGDLAVVLCSNYVFGVRYGFADPVPLFLGVISTATSVSVTARILTDRKKVDSPEGVTILSGAVIDDVLGIILLAIVIGVARSGTIEWARVGGVAFRSVAIWLGCTVLGLAFARQIAGALKKSRDAATMAVLSLGLALIVAGLFEQAGLAMIIGAYIMGLSLSRTDLANVIQDQLSSLYRFFVPIFFCVMGMLVNFQEMGSTRVLVFGLI
;
A
#
# COMPACT_ATOMS: atom_id res chain seq x y z
N MET A 1 16.77 5.30 24.56
CA MET A 1 16.82 6.04 23.27
C MET A 1 18.01 5.61 22.39
N LEU A 2 19.25 5.71 22.86
CA LEU A 2 20.44 5.32 22.07
C LEU A 2 20.40 3.85 21.62
N GLU A 3 20.07 2.92 22.51
CA GLU A 3 19.93 1.49 22.15
C GLU A 3 18.85 1.25 21.10
N HIS A 4 17.74 1.97 21.15
CA HIS A 4 16.66 1.84 20.16
C HIS A 4 17.11 2.33 18.77
N MET A 5 17.92 3.40 18.72
CA MET A 5 18.48 3.91 17.47
C MET A 5 19.58 2.99 16.92
N MET A 6 20.42 2.44 17.78
CA MET A 6 21.41 1.41 17.42
C MET A 6 20.70 0.20 16.79
N MET A 7 19.65 -0.30 17.44
CA MET A 7 18.84 -1.41 16.93
C MET A 7 18.21 -1.09 15.58
N LEU A 8 17.64 0.11 15.41
CA LEU A 8 17.05 0.52 14.14
C LEU A 8 18.09 0.50 13.00
N VAL A 9 19.30 1.01 13.22
CA VAL A 9 20.37 1.00 12.21
C VAL A 9 20.78 -0.44 11.87
N LEU A 10 20.94 -1.30 12.87
CA LEU A 10 21.27 -2.72 12.67
C LEU A 10 20.16 -3.45 11.89
N GLN A 11 18.91 -3.23 12.27
CA GLN A 11 17.73 -3.78 11.61
C GLN A 11 17.66 -3.36 10.14
N LEU A 12 17.84 -2.07 9.84
CA LEU A 12 17.85 -1.57 8.46
C LEU A 12 18.97 -2.20 7.62
N GLY A 13 20.17 -2.35 8.20
CA GLY A 13 21.28 -3.05 7.55
C GLY A 13 20.88 -4.48 7.15
N VAL A 14 20.37 -5.26 8.11
CA VAL A 14 19.94 -6.65 7.85
C VAL A 14 18.79 -6.72 6.84
N ILE A 15 17.80 -5.82 6.94
CA ILE A 15 16.68 -5.74 6.01
C ILE A 15 17.18 -5.55 4.58
N ILE A 16 18.12 -4.64 4.34
CA ILE A 16 18.64 -4.36 3.00
C ILE A 16 19.30 -5.60 2.40
N PHE A 17 20.20 -6.25 3.15
CA PHE A 17 20.86 -7.47 2.68
C PHE A 17 19.87 -8.61 2.43
N ALA A 18 18.92 -8.83 3.34
CA ALA A 18 17.91 -9.87 3.21
C ALA A 18 16.98 -9.62 2.02
N ALA A 19 16.44 -8.40 1.88
CA ALA A 19 15.55 -8.02 0.80
C ALA A 19 16.23 -8.14 -0.57
N HIS A 20 17.49 -7.69 -0.68
CA HIS A 20 18.24 -7.78 -1.94
C HIS A 20 18.56 -9.23 -2.29
N SER A 21 18.93 -10.05 -1.31
CA SER A 21 19.21 -11.48 -1.50
C SER A 21 17.96 -12.26 -1.92
N GLY A 22 16.83 -12.01 -1.24
CA GLY A 22 15.53 -12.61 -1.57
C GLY A 22 15.05 -12.19 -2.96
N GLY A 23 15.13 -10.90 -3.27
CA GLY A 23 14.78 -10.37 -4.60
C GLY A 23 15.65 -10.96 -5.72
N LEU A 24 16.96 -11.12 -5.50
CA LEU A 24 17.86 -11.75 -6.46
C LEU A 24 17.54 -13.23 -6.67
N LEU A 25 17.24 -13.95 -5.59
CA LEU A 25 16.84 -15.36 -5.64
C LEU A 25 15.58 -15.55 -6.51
N PHE A 26 14.55 -14.74 -6.29
CA PHE A 26 13.30 -14.83 -7.06
C PHE A 26 13.49 -14.42 -8.52
N LYS A 27 14.34 -13.42 -8.81
CA LYS A 27 14.73 -13.08 -10.18
C LYS A 27 15.40 -14.27 -10.89
N ARG A 28 16.23 -15.05 -10.19
CA ARG A 28 16.84 -16.28 -10.75
C ARG A 28 15.79 -17.32 -11.15
N PHE A 29 14.67 -17.38 -10.44
CA PHE A 29 13.51 -18.23 -10.77
C PHE A 29 12.51 -17.57 -11.74
N ARG A 30 12.84 -16.42 -12.35
CA ARG A 30 11.96 -15.64 -13.25
C ARG A 30 10.66 -15.16 -12.59
N MET A 31 10.65 -15.05 -11.26
CA MET A 31 9.54 -14.48 -10.49
C MET A 31 9.78 -13.00 -10.18
N PRO A 32 8.73 -12.20 -9.90
CA PRO A 32 8.89 -10.82 -9.46
C PRO A 32 9.73 -10.71 -8.19
N SER A 33 10.72 -9.79 -8.16
CA SER A 33 11.61 -9.62 -7.00
C SER A 33 10.87 -9.24 -5.72
N VAL A 34 9.75 -8.51 -5.86
CA VAL A 34 8.93 -8.10 -4.71
C VAL A 34 8.47 -9.30 -3.87
N LEU A 35 8.22 -10.46 -4.47
CA LEU A 35 7.83 -11.67 -3.74
C LEU A 35 8.99 -12.18 -2.87
N GLY A 36 10.21 -12.14 -3.40
CA GLY A 36 11.41 -12.51 -2.65
C GLY A 36 11.73 -11.52 -1.53
N GLU A 37 11.48 -10.22 -1.75
CA GLU A 37 11.63 -9.17 -0.73
C GLU A 37 10.64 -9.39 0.43
N ILE A 38 9.35 -9.65 0.13
CA ILE A 38 8.32 -9.96 1.13
C ILE A 38 8.66 -11.27 1.88
N LEU A 39 9.02 -12.33 1.16
CA LEU A 39 9.36 -13.61 1.79
C LEU A 39 10.58 -13.50 2.69
N ALA A 40 11.63 -12.78 2.26
CA ALA A 40 12.79 -12.51 3.11
C ALA A 40 12.36 -11.83 4.41
N GLY A 41 11.50 -10.82 4.30
CA GLY A 41 10.88 -10.13 5.43
C GLY A 41 10.13 -11.05 6.39
N ALA A 42 9.28 -11.92 5.85
CA ALA A 42 8.56 -12.90 6.65
C ALA A 42 9.53 -13.81 7.43
N LEU A 43 10.58 -14.32 6.77
CA LEU A 43 11.57 -15.20 7.40
C LEU A 43 12.41 -14.53 8.49
N ILE A 44 12.86 -13.29 8.27
CA ILE A 44 13.67 -12.56 9.27
C ILE A 44 12.81 -11.82 10.29
N GLY A 45 11.49 -11.78 10.09
CA GLY A 45 10.56 -11.04 10.91
C GLY A 45 10.36 -11.63 12.31
N PRO A 46 9.65 -10.90 13.18
CA PRO A 46 9.41 -11.26 14.58
C PRO A 46 8.62 -12.56 14.75
N TYR A 47 7.92 -13.03 13.72
CA TYR A 47 7.14 -14.28 13.73
C TYR A 47 7.94 -15.51 13.30
N ALA A 48 9.22 -15.33 12.93
CA ALA A 48 10.13 -16.40 12.51
C ALA A 48 11.52 -16.20 13.16
N LEU A 49 12.57 -15.95 12.39
CA LEU A 49 13.95 -15.87 12.90
C LEU A 49 14.23 -14.61 13.72
N GLY A 50 13.43 -13.54 13.54
CA GLY A 50 13.69 -12.24 14.14
C GLY A 50 13.59 -12.20 15.67
N SER A 51 12.81 -13.12 16.26
CA SER A 51 12.67 -13.27 17.72
C SER A 51 13.65 -14.27 18.33
N VAL A 52 14.59 -14.81 17.55
CA VAL A 52 15.60 -15.75 18.07
C VAL A 52 16.62 -14.98 18.91
N VAL A 53 16.80 -15.43 20.14
CA VAL A 53 17.75 -14.87 21.10
C VAL A 53 19.18 -15.06 20.58
N LEU A 54 19.94 -13.96 20.50
CA LEU A 54 21.34 -13.98 20.08
C LEU A 54 22.23 -13.41 21.21
N PRO A 55 23.52 -13.78 21.29
CA PRO A 55 24.46 -13.18 22.22
C PRO A 55 24.51 -11.65 22.01
N GLY A 56 24.15 -10.88 23.04
CA GLY A 56 24.04 -9.41 22.98
C GLY A 56 22.69 -8.86 22.51
N LEU A 57 21.74 -9.72 22.09
CA LEU A 57 20.37 -9.36 21.70
C LEU A 57 19.38 -10.33 22.38
N PRO A 58 19.08 -10.12 23.68
CA PRO A 58 18.25 -11.03 24.46
C PRO A 58 16.80 -11.12 23.97
N GLU A 59 16.30 -10.12 23.25
CA GLU A 59 14.94 -10.08 22.68
C GLU A 59 14.91 -10.42 21.18
N GLY A 60 16.06 -10.83 20.62
CA GLY A 60 16.26 -11.02 19.19
C GLY A 60 16.51 -9.72 18.43
N LEU A 61 16.73 -9.84 17.11
CA LEU A 61 17.02 -8.71 16.24
C LEU A 61 15.76 -7.89 15.90
N PHE A 62 14.62 -8.56 15.80
CA PHE A 62 13.30 -7.96 15.57
C PHE A 62 12.38 -8.37 16.73
N PRO A 63 12.49 -7.70 17.90
CA PRO A 63 11.62 -7.97 19.02
C PRO A 63 10.18 -7.55 18.71
N ARG A 64 9.21 -8.14 19.41
CA ARG A 64 7.77 -7.80 19.29
C ARG A 64 7.43 -6.71 20.30
N PRO A 65 7.31 -5.42 19.90
CA PRO A 65 7.14 -4.33 20.86
C PRO A 65 5.71 -4.22 21.42
N GLY A 66 4.74 -4.98 20.90
CA GLY A 66 3.35 -4.95 21.36
C GLY A 66 2.37 -5.54 20.34
N VAL A 67 1.19 -4.93 20.25
CA VAL A 67 0.11 -5.35 19.32
C VAL A 67 0.53 -5.22 17.86
N PHE A 68 1.32 -4.18 17.53
CA PHE A 68 1.91 -4.03 16.21
C PHE A 68 3.33 -4.64 16.22
N PRO A 69 3.64 -5.55 15.28
CA PRO A 69 4.81 -6.43 15.40
C PRO A 69 6.15 -5.76 15.07
N ILE A 70 6.15 -4.52 14.58
CA ILE A 70 7.36 -3.77 14.20
C ILE A 70 7.46 -2.44 14.94
N SER A 71 8.68 -1.91 15.06
CA SER A 71 8.94 -0.63 15.72
C SER A 71 8.37 0.55 14.93
N VAL A 72 8.00 1.64 15.63
CA VAL A 72 7.54 2.89 15.02
C VAL A 72 8.59 3.46 14.06
N GLY A 73 9.88 3.29 14.38
CA GLY A 73 10.99 3.70 13.51
C GLY A 73 10.94 2.98 12.17
N LEU A 74 10.87 1.64 12.17
CA LEU A 74 10.75 0.85 10.94
C LEU A 74 9.48 1.22 10.16
N TYR A 75 8.35 1.35 10.85
CA TYR A 75 7.10 1.76 10.22
C TYR A 75 7.23 3.13 9.52
N GLY A 76 7.87 4.12 10.16
CA GLY A 76 8.16 5.41 9.55
C GLY A 76 8.97 5.31 8.23
N PHE A 77 9.97 4.44 8.18
CA PHE A 77 10.72 4.17 6.94
C PHE A 77 9.83 3.55 5.86
N THR A 78 8.96 2.61 6.22
CA THR A 78 8.01 2.01 5.27
C THR A 78 7.01 3.03 4.72
N THR A 79 6.55 3.95 5.56
CA THR A 79 5.65 5.02 5.17
C THR A 79 6.28 5.91 4.10
N ILE A 80 7.50 6.41 4.34
CA ILE A 80 8.25 7.23 3.37
C ILE A 80 8.50 6.45 2.08
N ALA A 81 8.89 5.17 2.21
CA ALA A 81 9.15 4.30 1.06
C ALA A 81 7.91 4.07 0.20
N SER A 82 6.73 3.90 0.80
CA SER A 82 5.46 3.75 0.08
C SER A 82 5.06 5.03 -0.66
N VAL A 83 5.24 6.20 -0.03
CA VAL A 83 5.03 7.51 -0.67
C VAL A 83 5.98 7.69 -1.85
N LEU A 84 7.27 7.39 -1.68
CA LEU A 84 8.26 7.45 -2.75
C LEU A 84 7.89 6.51 -3.91
N LEU A 85 7.49 5.26 -3.62
CA LEU A 85 7.08 4.28 -4.61
C LEU A 85 5.91 4.82 -5.45
N LEU A 86 4.82 5.21 -4.80
CA LEU A 86 3.61 5.64 -5.52
C LEU A 86 3.79 7.00 -6.21
N PHE A 87 4.60 7.89 -5.65
CA PHE A 87 4.99 9.13 -6.32
C PHE A 87 5.71 8.85 -7.64
N LEU A 88 6.73 7.96 -7.65
CA LEU A 88 7.45 7.62 -8.88
C LEU A 88 6.57 6.86 -9.88
N VAL A 89 5.62 6.04 -9.40
CA VAL A 89 4.62 5.38 -10.26
C VAL A 89 3.69 6.42 -10.89
N GLY A 90 3.25 7.41 -10.13
CA GLY A 90 2.48 8.55 -10.64
C GLY A 90 3.23 9.31 -11.73
N LEU A 91 4.52 9.61 -11.52
CA LEU A 91 5.37 10.28 -12.52
C LEU A 91 5.51 9.50 -13.82
N LYS A 92 5.55 8.16 -13.75
CA LYS A 92 5.63 7.25 -14.90
C LYS A 92 4.30 7.05 -15.61
N THR A 93 3.19 7.43 -14.98
CA THR A 93 1.86 7.16 -15.54
C THR A 93 1.59 8.08 -16.74
N ASN A 94 1.19 7.48 -17.86
CA ASN A 94 0.73 8.26 -19.00
C ASN A 94 -0.67 8.83 -18.71
N LEU A 95 -0.74 10.11 -18.36
CA LEU A 95 -2.01 10.75 -17.99
C LEU A 95 -3.05 10.77 -19.12
N ARG A 96 -2.66 10.74 -20.41
CA ARG A 96 -3.66 10.64 -21.49
C ARG A 96 -4.34 9.28 -21.47
N LEU A 97 -3.55 8.21 -21.36
CA LEU A 97 -4.07 6.85 -21.22
C LEU A 97 -4.87 6.71 -19.92
N PHE A 98 -4.41 7.29 -18.81
CA PHE A 98 -5.14 7.24 -17.53
C PHE A 98 -6.55 7.81 -17.65
N LEU A 99 -6.70 8.98 -18.28
CA LEU A 99 -8.02 9.57 -18.49
C LEU A 99 -8.86 8.74 -19.47
N GLN A 100 -8.25 8.20 -20.53
CA GLN A 100 -8.92 7.35 -21.52
C GLN A 100 -9.45 6.05 -20.91
N TYR A 101 -8.68 5.43 -20.01
CA TYR A 101 -9.01 4.15 -19.37
C TYR A 101 -9.64 4.30 -17.98
N SER A 102 -9.98 5.53 -17.57
CA SER A 102 -10.63 5.79 -16.27
C SER A 102 -11.99 5.09 -16.14
N VAL A 103 -12.78 5.02 -17.21
CA VAL A 103 -14.08 4.34 -17.20
C VAL A 103 -13.91 2.82 -17.11
N PRO A 104 -13.13 2.15 -17.98
CA PRO A 104 -12.79 0.73 -17.80
C PRO A 104 -12.21 0.43 -16.41
N GLY A 105 -11.28 1.26 -15.93
CA GLY A 105 -10.68 1.12 -14.60
C GLY A 105 -11.73 1.22 -13.48
N THR A 106 -12.68 2.14 -13.59
CA THR A 106 -13.79 2.27 -12.64
C THR A 106 -14.70 1.04 -12.65
N VAL A 107 -15.03 0.51 -13.83
CA VAL A 107 -15.83 -0.72 -13.95
C VAL A 107 -15.10 -1.91 -13.34
N VAL A 108 -13.79 -2.04 -13.58
CA VAL A 108 -12.96 -3.09 -13.00
C VAL A 108 -12.84 -2.94 -11.49
N GLY A 109 -12.60 -1.73 -10.99
CA GLY A 109 -12.49 -1.47 -9.55
C GLY A 109 -13.81 -1.71 -8.82
N VAL A 110 -14.90 -1.07 -9.25
CA VAL A 110 -16.23 -1.26 -8.64
C VAL A 110 -16.70 -2.71 -8.78
N GLY A 111 -16.58 -3.30 -9.96
CA GLY A 111 -16.99 -4.68 -10.21
C GLY A 111 -16.17 -5.68 -9.40
N GLY A 112 -14.85 -5.52 -9.39
CA GLY A 112 -13.93 -6.35 -8.61
C GLY A 112 -14.20 -6.22 -7.12
N ALA A 113 -14.34 -5.00 -6.62
CA ALA A 113 -14.64 -4.72 -5.22
C ALA A 113 -15.96 -5.34 -4.77
N LEU A 114 -17.03 -5.16 -5.54
CA LEU A 114 -18.35 -5.74 -5.22
C LEU A 114 -18.32 -7.27 -5.24
N VAL A 115 -17.71 -7.86 -6.27
CA VAL A 115 -17.63 -9.33 -6.38
C VAL A 115 -16.79 -9.91 -5.24
N SER A 116 -15.60 -9.35 -4.98
CA SER A 116 -14.74 -9.80 -3.88
C SER A 116 -15.39 -9.61 -2.51
N PHE A 117 -16.12 -8.51 -2.31
CA PHE A 117 -16.89 -8.29 -1.08
C PHE A 117 -17.95 -9.36 -0.87
N VAL A 118 -18.80 -9.59 -1.87
CA VAL A 118 -19.90 -10.56 -1.77
C VAL A 118 -19.34 -11.97 -1.58
N LEU A 119 -18.29 -12.35 -2.32
CA LEU A 119 -17.68 -13.67 -2.17
C LEU A 119 -17.02 -13.84 -0.81
N GLY A 120 -16.32 -12.82 -0.30
CA GLY A 120 -15.72 -12.86 1.04
C GLY A 120 -16.74 -12.99 2.16
N ASP A 121 -17.84 -12.22 2.11
CA ASP A 121 -18.94 -12.34 3.06
C ASP A 121 -19.59 -13.74 3.00
N LEU A 122 -19.95 -14.18 1.78
CA LEU A 122 -20.62 -15.46 1.57
C LEU A 122 -19.74 -16.65 1.98
N ALA A 123 -18.42 -16.56 1.79
CA ALA A 123 -17.48 -17.58 2.25
C ALA A 123 -17.60 -17.80 3.77
N VAL A 124 -17.71 -16.73 4.58
CA VAL A 124 -17.93 -16.87 6.02
C VAL A 124 -19.31 -17.46 6.28
N VAL A 125 -20.37 -16.94 5.66
CA VAL A 125 -21.75 -17.41 5.88
C VAL A 125 -21.88 -18.91 5.64
N LEU A 126 -21.25 -19.42 4.57
CA LEU A 126 -21.30 -20.85 4.21
C LEU A 126 -20.47 -21.72 5.16
N CYS A 127 -19.34 -21.20 5.66
CA CYS A 127 -18.38 -22.00 6.42
C CYS A 127 -18.50 -21.82 7.95
N SER A 128 -19.21 -20.79 8.42
CA SER A 128 -19.14 -20.37 9.82
C SER A 128 -19.60 -21.46 10.80
N ASN A 129 -20.61 -22.24 10.41
CA ASN A 129 -21.11 -23.33 11.24
C ASN A 129 -20.05 -24.42 11.46
N TYR A 130 -19.23 -24.68 10.44
CA TYR A 130 -18.18 -25.70 10.51
C TYR A 130 -16.91 -25.19 11.18
N VAL A 131 -16.57 -23.91 10.98
CA VAL A 131 -15.31 -23.31 11.44
C VAL A 131 -15.44 -22.70 12.84
N PHE A 132 -16.54 -22.01 13.11
CA PHE A 132 -16.78 -21.27 14.36
C PHE A 132 -17.84 -21.92 15.26
N GLY A 133 -18.58 -22.92 14.76
CA GLY A 133 -19.70 -23.52 15.51
C GLY A 133 -20.91 -22.58 15.66
N VAL A 134 -20.92 -21.47 14.92
CA VAL A 134 -21.96 -20.43 14.96
C VAL A 134 -22.43 -20.15 13.54
N ARG A 135 -23.73 -19.97 13.34
CA ARG A 135 -24.29 -19.55 12.05
C ARG A 135 -24.31 -18.03 11.99
N TYR A 136 -23.57 -17.46 11.04
CA TYR A 136 -23.68 -16.06 10.68
C TYR A 136 -24.57 -15.90 9.45
N GLY A 137 -25.33 -14.81 9.40
CA GLY A 137 -26.07 -14.36 8.22
C GLY A 137 -25.24 -13.43 7.35
N PHE A 138 -25.73 -13.18 6.14
CA PHE A 138 -25.15 -12.19 5.23
C PHE A 138 -25.13 -10.80 5.89
N ALA A 139 -24.02 -10.08 5.76
CA ALA A 139 -23.80 -8.76 6.37
C ALA A 139 -23.80 -8.72 7.92
N ASP A 140 -23.68 -9.88 8.60
CA ASP A 140 -23.30 -9.91 10.01
C ASP A 140 -21.88 -9.34 10.21
N PRO A 141 -21.53 -8.83 11.41
CA PRO A 141 -20.23 -8.16 11.62
C PRO A 141 -19.01 -8.97 11.19
N VAL A 142 -19.00 -10.30 11.37
CA VAL A 142 -17.86 -11.17 11.03
C VAL A 142 -17.76 -11.43 9.51
N PRO A 143 -18.81 -11.92 8.81
CA PRO A 143 -18.82 -12.00 7.35
C PRO A 143 -18.51 -10.67 6.65
N LEU A 144 -19.11 -9.59 7.14
CA LEU A 144 -18.96 -8.27 6.57
C LEU A 144 -17.49 -7.80 6.66
N PHE A 145 -16.81 -8.09 7.76
CA PHE A 145 -15.39 -7.82 7.93
C PHE A 145 -14.53 -8.56 6.89
N LEU A 146 -14.84 -9.85 6.62
CA LEU A 146 -14.12 -10.62 5.61
C LEU A 146 -14.39 -10.11 4.19
N GLY A 147 -15.63 -9.74 3.87
CA GLY A 147 -15.97 -9.11 2.60
C GLY A 147 -15.14 -7.85 2.35
N VAL A 148 -15.02 -6.97 3.35
CA VAL A 148 -14.23 -5.74 3.21
C VAL A 148 -12.74 -6.03 3.07
N ILE A 149 -12.16 -6.93 3.87
CA ILE A 149 -10.74 -7.29 3.73
C ILE A 149 -10.44 -7.92 2.37
N SER A 150 -11.37 -8.71 1.82
CA SER A 150 -11.23 -9.35 0.50
C SER A 150 -11.28 -8.34 -0.65
N THR A 151 -11.79 -7.14 -0.41
CA THR A 151 -11.95 -6.08 -1.41
C THR A 151 -10.68 -5.26 -1.61
N ALA A 152 -9.87 -5.06 -0.56
CA ALA A 152 -8.76 -4.12 -0.59
C ALA A 152 -7.59 -4.63 -1.46
N THR A 153 -7.34 -3.95 -2.59
CA THR A 153 -6.23 -4.25 -3.51
C THR A 153 -4.93 -3.55 -3.08
N SER A 154 -3.79 -4.26 -3.12
CA SER A 154 -2.49 -3.63 -2.88
C SER A 154 -1.94 -2.92 -4.12
N VAL A 155 -2.12 -1.59 -4.19
CA VAL A 155 -1.58 -0.76 -5.28
C VAL A 155 -0.05 -0.86 -5.36
N SER A 156 0.64 -0.85 -4.21
CA SER A 156 2.10 -0.85 -4.12
C SER A 156 2.74 -2.09 -4.77
N VAL A 157 2.26 -3.29 -4.44
CA VAL A 157 2.79 -4.55 -5.01
C VAL A 157 2.55 -4.58 -6.51
N THR A 158 1.31 -4.27 -6.92
CA THR A 158 0.91 -4.28 -8.34
C THR A 158 1.72 -3.29 -9.15
N ALA A 159 1.87 -2.06 -8.66
CA ALA A 159 2.68 -1.02 -9.28
C ALA A 159 4.15 -1.41 -9.39
N ARG A 160 4.71 -2.07 -8.37
CA ARG A 160 6.09 -2.60 -8.41
C ARG A 160 6.24 -3.66 -9.50
N ILE A 161 5.32 -4.63 -9.57
CA ILE A 161 5.34 -5.69 -10.59
C ILE A 161 5.24 -5.08 -12.00
N LEU A 162 4.30 -4.17 -12.23
CA LEU A 162 4.15 -3.47 -13.51
C LEU A 162 5.40 -2.66 -13.87
N THR A 163 6.03 -2.01 -12.88
CA THR A 163 7.27 -1.25 -13.08
C THR A 163 8.42 -2.17 -13.48
N ASP A 164 8.61 -3.27 -12.77
CA ASP A 164 9.66 -4.25 -13.05
C ASP A 164 9.47 -4.90 -14.43
N ARG A 165 8.21 -5.05 -14.87
CA ARG A 165 7.85 -5.57 -16.20
C ARG A 165 7.80 -4.50 -17.30
N LYS A 166 8.03 -3.23 -16.99
CA LYS A 166 7.90 -2.08 -17.93
C LYS A 166 6.51 -2.03 -18.60
N LYS A 167 5.46 -2.21 -17.79
CA LYS A 167 4.05 -2.25 -18.23
C LYS A 167 3.16 -1.23 -17.51
N VAL A 168 3.71 -0.33 -16.71
CA VAL A 168 2.95 0.71 -15.97
C VAL A 168 2.13 1.60 -16.89
N ASP A 169 2.65 1.91 -18.08
CA ASP A 169 2.08 2.79 -19.08
C ASP A 169 1.33 2.04 -20.21
N SER A 170 1.18 0.72 -20.08
CA SER A 170 0.34 -0.08 -20.98
C SER A 170 -1.16 0.15 -20.69
N PRO A 171 -2.07 -0.08 -21.66
CA PRO A 171 -3.51 -0.03 -21.43
C PRO A 171 -3.96 -0.85 -20.21
N GLU A 172 -3.44 -2.07 -20.06
CA GLU A 172 -3.75 -2.96 -18.95
C GLU A 172 -3.21 -2.40 -17.63
N GLY A 173 -1.95 -1.96 -17.61
CA GLY A 173 -1.31 -1.40 -16.42
C GLY A 173 -2.00 -0.13 -15.91
N VAL A 174 -2.39 0.76 -16.84
CA VAL A 174 -3.13 1.97 -16.53
C VAL A 174 -4.54 1.67 -16.04
N THR A 175 -5.24 0.70 -16.66
CA THR A 175 -6.57 0.25 -16.21
C THR A 175 -6.51 -0.30 -14.79
N ILE A 176 -5.50 -1.14 -14.49
CA ILE A 176 -5.26 -1.71 -13.15
C ILE A 176 -4.97 -0.60 -12.13
N LEU A 177 -4.07 0.34 -12.43
CA LEU A 177 -3.73 1.42 -11.51
C LEU A 177 -4.91 2.38 -11.28
N SER A 178 -5.68 2.69 -12.33
CA SER A 178 -6.91 3.50 -12.19
C SER A 178 -7.96 2.79 -11.35
N GLY A 179 -8.17 1.48 -11.55
CA GLY A 179 -9.08 0.69 -10.74
C GLY A 179 -8.65 0.61 -9.28
N ALA A 180 -7.35 0.44 -9.02
CA ALA A 180 -6.82 0.35 -7.67
C ALA A 180 -7.02 1.64 -6.84
N VAL A 181 -7.06 2.81 -7.49
CA VAL A 181 -7.42 4.08 -6.81
C VAL A 181 -8.91 4.14 -6.45
N ILE A 182 -9.78 3.60 -7.32
CA ILE A 182 -11.21 3.47 -7.02
C ILE A 182 -11.42 2.49 -5.87
N ASP A 183 -10.70 1.37 -5.86
CA ASP A 183 -10.73 0.38 -4.78
C ASP A 183 -10.38 0.99 -3.42
N ASP A 184 -9.38 1.86 -3.32
CA ASP A 184 -9.03 2.52 -2.06
C ASP A 184 -10.16 3.45 -1.55
N VAL A 185 -10.83 4.16 -2.46
CA VAL A 185 -11.99 5.00 -2.12
C VAL A 185 -13.18 4.13 -1.70
N LEU A 186 -13.41 2.99 -2.36
CA LEU A 186 -14.43 2.03 -1.95
C LEU A 186 -14.08 1.38 -0.61
N GLY A 187 -12.82 1.06 -0.37
CA GLY A 187 -12.33 0.44 0.85
C GLY A 187 -12.63 1.26 2.10
N ILE A 188 -12.42 2.58 2.07
CA ILE A 188 -12.78 3.45 3.20
C ILE A 188 -14.30 3.55 3.40
N ILE A 189 -15.08 3.56 2.32
CA ILE A 189 -16.55 3.59 2.38
C ILE A 189 -17.06 2.30 3.02
N LEU A 190 -16.57 1.15 2.54
CA LEU A 190 -16.88 -0.16 3.08
C LEU A 190 -16.44 -0.29 4.55
N LEU A 191 -15.26 0.22 4.90
CA LEU A 191 -14.80 0.25 6.30
C LEU A 191 -15.71 1.10 7.19
N ALA A 192 -16.21 2.23 6.70
CA ALA A 192 -17.17 3.05 7.44
C ALA A 192 -18.50 2.30 7.69
N ILE A 193 -18.96 1.50 6.72
CA ILE A 193 -20.12 0.61 6.88
C ILE A 193 -19.83 -0.42 7.98
N VAL A 194 -18.70 -1.12 7.91
CA VAL A 194 -18.30 -2.14 8.90
C VAL A 194 -18.29 -1.57 10.31
N ILE A 195 -17.62 -0.43 10.50
CA ILE A 195 -17.48 0.20 11.81
C ILE A 195 -18.83 0.68 12.34
N GLY A 196 -19.71 1.17 11.46
CA GLY A 196 -21.08 1.52 11.82
C GLY A 196 -21.84 0.32 12.36
N VAL A 197 -21.94 -0.75 11.55
CA VAL A 197 -22.64 -1.99 11.92
C VAL A 197 -22.06 -2.60 13.19
N ALA A 198 -20.73 -2.67 13.32
CA ALA A 198 -20.06 -3.24 14.49
C ALA A 198 -20.32 -2.46 15.79
N ARG A 199 -20.62 -1.16 15.72
CA ARG A 199 -20.87 -0.32 16.90
C ARG A 199 -22.33 -0.19 17.28
N SER A 200 -23.21 -0.01 16.28
CA SER A 200 -24.63 0.33 16.51
C SER A 200 -25.60 -0.74 16.02
N GLY A 201 -25.10 -1.84 15.45
CA GLY A 201 -25.91 -2.92 14.88
C GLY A 201 -26.67 -2.53 13.61
N THR A 202 -26.51 -1.29 13.13
CA THR A 202 -27.21 -0.76 11.95
C THR A 202 -26.27 0.06 11.08
N ILE A 203 -26.61 0.21 9.80
CA ILE A 203 -25.82 1.02 8.86
C ILE A 203 -26.20 2.50 9.04
N GLU A 204 -25.23 3.32 9.43
CA GLU A 204 -25.37 4.78 9.53
C GLU A 204 -25.24 5.43 8.14
N TRP A 205 -26.27 5.33 7.29
CA TRP A 205 -26.23 5.80 5.89
C TRP A 205 -25.79 7.26 5.73
N ALA A 206 -26.18 8.15 6.65
CA ALA A 206 -25.74 9.55 6.64
C ALA A 206 -24.22 9.69 6.80
N ARG A 207 -23.61 8.88 7.69
CA ARG A 207 -22.17 8.87 7.91
C ARG A 207 -21.43 8.24 6.75
N VAL A 208 -21.94 7.13 6.22
CA VAL A 208 -21.39 6.45 5.03
C VAL A 208 -21.41 7.40 3.83
N GLY A 209 -22.54 8.07 3.57
CA GLY A 209 -22.67 9.07 2.52
C GLY A 209 -21.72 10.26 2.72
N GLY A 210 -21.54 10.72 3.96
CA GLY A 210 -20.58 11.77 4.30
C GLY A 210 -19.13 11.37 4.02
N VAL A 211 -18.73 10.14 4.40
CA VAL A 211 -17.39 9.58 4.10
C VAL A 211 -17.20 9.44 2.59
N ALA A 212 -18.17 8.86 1.89
CA ALA A 212 -18.10 8.68 0.44
C ALA A 212 -17.96 10.01 -0.30
N PHE A 213 -18.82 10.98 0.00
CA PHE A 213 -18.77 12.31 -0.60
C PHE A 213 -17.42 12.99 -0.33
N ARG A 214 -16.96 12.97 0.93
CA ARG A 214 -15.68 13.56 1.32
C ARG A 214 -14.51 12.92 0.58
N SER A 215 -14.44 11.59 0.55
CA SER A 215 -13.36 10.85 -0.12
C SER A 215 -13.32 11.15 -1.62
N VAL A 216 -14.46 11.09 -2.30
CA VAL A 216 -14.55 11.39 -3.74
C VAL A 216 -14.23 12.85 -4.03
N ALA A 217 -14.75 13.80 -3.24
CA ALA A 217 -14.52 15.22 -3.43
C ALA A 217 -13.05 15.61 -3.25
N ILE A 218 -12.38 15.09 -2.23
CA ILE A 218 -10.94 15.33 -2.01
C ILE A 218 -10.12 14.68 -3.11
N TRP A 219 -10.39 13.42 -3.44
CA TRP A 219 -9.67 12.71 -4.48
C TRP A 219 -9.76 13.41 -5.84
N LEU A 220 -10.99 13.69 -6.32
CA LEU A 220 -11.20 14.39 -7.59
C LEU A 220 -10.70 15.83 -7.52
N GLY A 221 -10.97 16.55 -6.44
CA GLY A 221 -10.55 17.94 -6.26
C GLY A 221 -9.04 18.09 -6.31
N CYS A 222 -8.30 17.29 -5.54
CA CYS A 222 -6.84 17.30 -5.56
C CYS A 222 -6.26 16.82 -6.90
N THR A 223 -6.90 15.86 -7.57
CA THR A 223 -6.50 15.44 -8.92
C THR A 223 -6.65 16.60 -9.89
N VAL A 224 -7.83 17.22 -9.98
CA VAL A 224 -8.10 18.35 -10.89
C VAL A 224 -7.17 19.53 -10.59
N LEU A 225 -7.01 19.90 -9.32
CA LEU A 225 -6.11 20.99 -8.92
C LEU A 225 -4.65 20.66 -9.25
N GLY A 226 -4.18 19.46 -8.92
CA GLY A 226 -2.83 19.01 -9.24
C GLY A 226 -2.53 19.08 -10.74
N LEU A 227 -3.47 18.61 -11.57
CA LEU A 227 -3.36 18.69 -13.03
C LEU A 227 -3.40 20.12 -13.56
N ALA A 228 -4.26 20.97 -12.99
CA ALA A 228 -4.40 22.37 -13.40
C ALA A 228 -3.17 23.21 -13.02
N PHE A 229 -2.58 22.95 -11.87
CA PHE A 229 -1.40 23.66 -11.36
C PHE A 229 -0.06 23.00 -11.72
N ALA A 230 -0.08 21.88 -12.46
CA ALA A 230 1.12 21.11 -12.80
C ALA A 230 2.23 21.97 -13.44
N ARG A 231 1.88 22.86 -14.37
CA ARG A 231 2.84 23.74 -15.05
C ARG A 231 3.43 24.80 -14.12
N GLN A 232 2.62 25.34 -13.22
CA GLN A 232 3.04 26.33 -12.23
C GLN A 232 3.96 25.69 -11.19
N ILE A 233 3.61 24.50 -10.71
CA ILE A 233 4.43 23.71 -9.77
C ILE A 233 5.77 23.40 -10.43
N ALA A 234 5.77 22.86 -11.65
CA ALA A 234 7.00 22.59 -12.39
C ALA A 234 7.83 23.86 -12.65
N GLY A 235 7.19 24.97 -13.01
CA GLY A 235 7.85 26.26 -13.20
C GLY A 235 8.51 26.78 -11.91
N ALA A 236 7.85 26.61 -10.76
CA ALA A 236 8.39 26.98 -9.46
C ALA A 236 9.58 26.09 -9.08
N LEU A 237 9.47 24.77 -9.27
CA LEU A 237 10.55 23.82 -9.02
C LEU A 237 11.79 24.13 -9.87
N LYS A 238 11.61 24.48 -11.16
CA LYS A 238 12.71 24.84 -12.06
C LYS A 238 13.52 26.06 -11.64
N LYS A 239 12.98 26.94 -10.79
CA LYS A 239 13.71 28.12 -10.31
C LYS A 239 14.96 27.76 -9.51
N SER A 240 15.03 26.56 -8.93
CA SER A 240 16.24 26.09 -8.24
C SER A 240 17.44 25.90 -9.17
N ARG A 241 17.21 25.70 -10.48
CA ARG A 241 18.22 25.42 -11.53
C ARG A 241 19.14 24.22 -11.24
N ASP A 242 18.78 23.38 -10.28
CA ASP A 242 19.52 22.17 -9.92
C ASP A 242 18.60 20.95 -9.91
N ALA A 243 19.00 19.89 -10.63
CA ALA A 243 18.18 18.69 -10.83
C ALA A 243 17.92 17.92 -9.53
N ALA A 244 18.93 17.81 -8.66
CA ALA A 244 18.79 17.12 -7.38
C ALA A 244 17.82 17.89 -6.46
N THR A 245 17.96 19.22 -6.40
CA THR A 245 17.06 20.09 -5.64
C THR A 245 15.62 20.01 -6.17
N MET A 246 15.42 20.00 -7.49
CA MET A 246 14.08 19.81 -8.08
C MET A 246 13.46 18.49 -7.63
N ALA A 247 14.23 17.41 -7.64
CA ALA A 247 13.76 16.09 -7.24
C ALA A 247 13.41 16.02 -5.74
N VAL A 248 14.26 16.56 -4.87
CA VAL A 248 14.03 16.61 -3.41
C VAL A 248 12.79 17.45 -3.08
N LEU A 249 12.64 18.64 -3.69
CA LEU A 249 11.46 19.48 -3.48
C LEU A 249 10.19 18.83 -4.01
N SER A 250 10.25 18.12 -5.15
CA SER A 250 9.11 17.38 -5.69
C SER A 250 8.67 16.25 -4.75
N LEU A 251 9.63 15.50 -4.19
CA LEU A 251 9.34 14.49 -3.17
C LEU A 251 8.79 15.12 -1.89
N GLY A 252 9.31 16.28 -1.48
CA GLY A 252 8.79 17.06 -0.36
C GLY A 252 7.32 17.46 -0.55
N LEU A 253 6.96 17.93 -1.75
CA LEU A 253 5.56 18.20 -2.09
C LEU A 253 4.71 16.93 -2.05
N ALA A 254 5.21 15.81 -2.57
CA ALA A 254 4.51 14.52 -2.51
C ALA A 254 4.25 14.07 -1.07
N LEU A 255 5.21 14.25 -0.16
CA LEU A 255 5.05 13.95 1.27
C LEU A 255 4.01 14.86 1.94
N ILE A 256 3.99 16.16 1.62
CA ILE A 256 2.98 17.10 2.14
C ILE A 256 1.59 16.68 1.66
N VAL A 257 1.41 16.43 0.36
CA VAL A 257 0.13 16.01 -0.20
C VAL A 257 -0.30 14.66 0.38
N ALA A 258 0.62 13.70 0.54
CA ALA A 258 0.34 12.41 1.18
C ALA A 258 -0.17 12.58 2.62
N GLY A 259 0.47 13.43 3.42
CA GLY A 259 0.03 13.72 4.78
C GLY A 259 -1.35 14.39 4.85
N LEU A 260 -1.65 15.31 3.92
CA LEU A 260 -2.98 15.93 3.81
C LEU A 260 -4.07 14.91 3.44
N PHE A 261 -3.75 13.94 2.59
CA PHE A 261 -4.67 12.84 2.25
C PHE A 261 -4.98 11.98 3.48
N GLU A 262 -3.96 11.60 4.25
CA GLU A 262 -4.12 10.82 5.48
C GLU A 262 -4.98 11.57 6.51
N GLN A 263 -4.71 12.86 6.70
CA GLN A 263 -5.52 13.73 7.58
C GLN A 263 -6.97 13.81 7.10
N ALA A 264 -7.19 13.72 5.80
CA ALA A 264 -8.51 13.73 5.20
C ALA A 264 -9.23 12.38 5.25
N GLY A 265 -8.55 11.33 5.72
CA GLY A 265 -9.05 9.97 5.87
C GLY A 265 -8.70 9.04 4.71
N LEU A 266 -8.13 9.53 3.62
CA LEU A 266 -7.73 8.70 2.48
C LEU A 266 -6.31 8.16 2.67
N ALA A 267 -5.99 7.04 2.03
CA ALA A 267 -4.65 6.49 2.09
C ALA A 267 -3.61 7.48 1.54
N MET A 268 -2.59 7.80 2.35
CA MET A 268 -1.53 8.74 1.99
C MET A 268 -0.82 8.44 0.65
N ILE A 269 -0.73 7.16 0.29
CA ILE A 269 -0.11 6.69 -0.96
C ILE A 269 -0.84 7.22 -2.21
N ILE A 270 -2.14 7.47 -2.12
CA ILE A 270 -2.93 8.05 -3.22
C ILE A 270 -2.56 9.52 -3.42
N GLY A 271 -2.38 10.27 -2.34
CA GLY A 271 -1.94 11.66 -2.41
C GLY A 271 -0.57 11.78 -3.10
N ALA A 272 0.36 10.89 -2.73
CA ALA A 272 1.66 10.78 -3.39
C ALA A 272 1.53 10.45 -4.88
N TYR A 273 0.68 9.48 -5.23
CA TYR A 273 0.39 9.10 -6.61
C TYR A 273 -0.16 10.28 -7.43
N ILE A 274 -1.12 11.04 -6.90
CA ILE A 274 -1.70 12.21 -7.58
C ILE A 274 -0.67 13.30 -7.82
N MET A 275 0.20 13.57 -6.84
CA MET A 275 1.29 14.52 -7.03
C MET A 275 2.24 14.08 -8.15
N GLY A 276 2.57 12.79 -8.20
CA GLY A 276 3.36 12.21 -9.29
C GLY A 276 2.64 12.31 -10.64
N LEU A 277 1.37 11.93 -10.69
CA LEU A 277 0.52 11.99 -11.88
C LEU A 277 0.42 13.42 -12.42
N SER A 278 0.35 14.41 -11.53
CA SER A 278 0.31 15.83 -11.90
C SER A 278 1.58 16.27 -12.61
N LEU A 279 2.74 15.81 -12.14
CA LEU A 279 4.04 16.14 -12.75
C LEU A 279 4.37 15.25 -13.96
N SER A 280 3.65 14.15 -14.20
CA SER A 280 3.90 13.21 -15.32
C SER A 280 3.89 13.85 -16.72
N ARG A 281 3.12 14.92 -16.92
CA ARG A 281 3.05 15.66 -18.19
C ARG A 281 4.11 16.74 -18.36
N THR A 282 4.97 16.92 -17.36
CA THR A 282 6.01 17.94 -17.37
C THR A 282 7.34 17.32 -17.78
N ASP A 283 8.22 18.12 -18.35
CA ASP A 283 9.60 17.75 -18.69
C ASP A 283 10.46 17.42 -17.46
N LEU A 284 9.98 17.73 -16.24
CA LEU A 284 10.63 17.33 -14.99
C LEU A 284 10.45 15.85 -14.66
N ALA A 285 9.47 15.16 -15.24
CA ALA A 285 9.13 13.79 -14.84
C ALA A 285 10.34 12.84 -14.94
N ASN A 286 11.11 12.92 -16.02
CA ASN A 286 12.30 12.08 -16.22
C ASN A 286 13.44 12.49 -15.28
N VAL A 287 13.67 13.80 -15.14
CA VAL A 287 14.72 14.34 -14.25
C VAL A 287 14.50 13.88 -12.81
N ILE A 288 13.26 14.00 -12.31
CA ILE A 288 12.91 13.58 -10.95
C ILE A 288 13.09 12.07 -10.78
N GLN A 289 12.65 11.27 -11.76
CA GLN A 289 12.80 9.81 -11.71
C GLN A 289 14.27 9.37 -11.64
N ASP A 290 15.13 9.96 -12.47
CA ASP A 290 16.54 9.60 -12.52
C ASP A 290 17.24 9.96 -11.20
N GLN A 291 16.98 11.16 -10.66
CA GLN A 291 17.57 11.63 -9.41
C GLN A 291 17.09 10.84 -8.18
N LEU A 292 15.82 10.42 -8.16
CA LEU A 292 15.26 9.61 -7.05
C LEU A 292 15.47 8.10 -7.23
N SER A 293 16.09 7.65 -8.32
CA SER A 293 16.27 6.23 -8.62
C SER A 293 17.07 5.47 -7.56
N SER A 294 18.10 6.10 -6.99
CA SER A 294 18.90 5.54 -5.89
C SER A 294 18.08 5.41 -4.61
N LEU A 295 17.29 6.43 -4.26
CA LEU A 295 16.40 6.38 -3.11
C LEU A 295 15.35 5.29 -3.28
N TYR A 296 14.79 5.14 -4.48
CA TYR A 296 13.85 4.07 -4.80
C TYR A 296 14.45 2.68 -4.55
N ARG A 297 15.68 2.44 -5.05
CA ARG A 297 16.39 1.16 -4.88
C ARG A 297 16.74 0.86 -3.43
N PHE A 298 16.87 1.88 -2.58
CA PHE A 298 17.12 1.73 -1.16
C PHE A 298 15.82 1.52 -0.36
N PHE A 299 14.86 2.44 -0.48
CA PHE A 299 13.66 2.47 0.37
C PHE A 299 12.63 1.41 0.01
N VAL A 300 12.42 1.12 -1.28
CA VAL A 300 11.30 0.25 -1.67
C VAL A 300 11.51 -1.23 -1.28
N PRO A 301 12.72 -1.82 -1.39
CA PRO A 301 12.95 -3.15 -0.82
C PRO A 301 12.75 -3.20 0.70
N ILE A 302 13.09 -2.12 1.43
CA ILE A 302 12.82 -2.01 2.87
C ILE A 302 11.30 -2.06 3.12
N PHE A 303 10.51 -1.30 2.36
CA PHE A 303 9.05 -1.35 2.45
C PHE A 303 8.50 -2.76 2.33
N PHE A 304 8.84 -3.49 1.26
CA PHE A 304 8.29 -4.82 1.03
C PHE A 304 8.79 -5.86 2.04
N CYS A 305 10.04 -5.78 2.45
CA CYS A 305 10.60 -6.65 3.48
C CYS A 305 9.91 -6.42 4.84
N VAL A 306 9.76 -5.17 5.26
CA VAL A 306 9.07 -4.86 6.52
C VAL A 306 7.58 -5.23 6.47
N MET A 307 6.90 -5.07 5.33
CA MET A 307 5.53 -5.59 5.17
C MET A 307 5.48 -7.12 5.31
N GLY A 308 6.49 -7.82 4.80
CA GLY A 308 6.64 -9.27 5.01
C GLY A 308 6.81 -9.66 6.47
N MET A 309 7.49 -8.85 7.28
CA MET A 309 7.65 -9.09 8.73
C MET A 309 6.32 -9.09 9.49
N LEU A 310 5.26 -8.51 8.94
CA LEU A 310 3.92 -8.51 9.55
C LEU A 310 3.23 -9.87 9.43
N VAL A 311 3.74 -10.80 8.61
CA VAL A 311 3.16 -12.13 8.41
C VAL A 311 3.31 -12.96 9.68
N ASN A 312 2.18 -13.29 10.31
CA ASN A 312 2.15 -14.10 11.52
C ASN A 312 2.02 -15.60 11.19
N PHE A 313 3.15 -16.30 11.13
CA PHE A 313 3.18 -17.75 10.89
C PHE A 313 2.47 -18.58 11.96
N GLN A 314 2.36 -18.07 13.19
CA GLN A 314 1.69 -18.77 14.29
C GLN A 314 0.19 -18.86 14.02
N GLU A 315 -0.42 -17.76 13.55
CA GLU A 315 -1.84 -17.72 13.17
C GLU A 315 -2.11 -18.52 11.89
N MET A 316 -1.21 -18.42 10.90
CA MET A 316 -1.31 -19.20 9.66
C MET A 316 -1.26 -20.71 9.90
N GLY A 317 -0.50 -21.16 10.91
CA GLY A 317 -0.42 -22.57 11.30
C GLY A 317 -1.63 -23.07 12.10
N SER A 318 -2.57 -22.20 12.48
CA SER A 318 -3.73 -22.61 13.27
C SER A 318 -4.69 -23.45 12.42
N THR A 319 -5.22 -24.53 13.01
CA THR A 319 -6.16 -25.43 12.33
C THR A 319 -7.39 -24.67 11.81
N ARG A 320 -7.88 -23.67 12.54
CA ARG A 320 -9.04 -22.88 12.12
C ARG A 320 -8.76 -22.08 10.85
N VAL A 321 -7.59 -21.42 10.77
CA VAL A 321 -7.19 -20.65 9.58
C VAL A 321 -6.92 -21.58 8.41
N LEU A 322 -6.26 -22.72 8.63
CA LEU A 322 -6.00 -23.70 7.58
C LEU A 322 -7.29 -24.32 7.03
N VAL A 323 -8.23 -24.71 7.91
CA VAL A 323 -9.53 -25.24 7.49
C VAL A 323 -10.32 -24.17 6.74
N PHE A 324 -10.35 -22.94 7.26
CA PHE A 324 -11.03 -21.83 6.59
C PHE A 324 -10.43 -21.52 5.21
N GLY A 325 -9.10 -21.52 5.09
CA GLY A 325 -8.41 -21.23 3.83
C GLY A 325 -8.40 -22.39 2.82
N LEU A 326 -8.76 -23.60 3.22
CA LEU A 326 -8.94 -24.75 2.32
C LEU A 326 -10.31 -24.79 1.65
N ILE A 327 -11.30 -24.10 2.22
CA ILE A 327 -12.66 -23.99 1.69
C ILE A 327 -12.72 -22.84 0.68
#